data_AF-A0A3D1PF46-F1
#
_entry.id   AF-A0A3D1PF46-F1
#
_cell.length_a   1.000
_cell.length_b   1.000
_cell.length_c   1.000
_cell.angle_alpha   90.00
_cell.angle_beta   90.00
_cell.angle_gamma   90.00
#
_symmetry.space_group_name_H-M   'P 1'
#
loop_
_entity.id
_entity.type
_entity.pdbx_description
1 polymer ?
#
loop_
_entity_poly.entity_id
_entity_poly.type
_entity_poly.pdbx_seq_one_letter_code
_entity_poly.pdbx_strand_id
1 'polypeptide(L)'
;MHKAKGLDWDCVFIPFLHENVIPGNLRVLPQAHFLGDFTISEVARAQIRAALHEQFPLPDVTTAWEQAKQLKTAEEFRLLYVAMTRAKRLLWISAAKKAPFTWSKPENLDDRAPCPVFSALKRQFSQAVVL
;
A
#
# COMPACT_ATOMS: atom_id res chain seq x y z
N MET A 1 -1.93 0.43 -11.05
CA MET A 1 -1.85 1.90 -10.84
C MET A 1 -0.63 2.53 -11.52
N HIS A 2 0.57 1.98 -11.35
CA HIS A 2 1.83 2.54 -11.88
C HIS A 2 1.88 2.89 -13.39
N LYS A 3 1.21 2.11 -14.26
CA LYS A 3 1.18 2.35 -15.72
C LYS A 3 0.15 3.39 -16.19
N ALA A 4 -0.74 3.86 -15.32
CA ALA A 4 -1.82 4.80 -15.68
C ALA A 4 -1.45 6.27 -15.41
N LYS A 5 -0.19 6.54 -15.05
CA LYS A 5 0.27 7.90 -14.71
C LYS A 5 0.28 8.78 -15.96
N GLY A 6 -0.45 9.89 -15.92
CA GLY A 6 -0.56 10.84 -17.04
C GLY A 6 -1.75 10.61 -17.97
N LEU A 7 -2.62 9.65 -17.65
CA LEU A 7 -3.88 9.40 -18.36
C LEU A 7 -5.05 9.69 -17.42
N ASP A 8 -6.09 10.33 -17.94
CA ASP A 8 -7.33 10.61 -17.21
C ASP A 8 -8.52 9.94 -17.90
N TRP A 9 -9.52 9.55 -17.11
CA TRP A 9 -10.68 8.79 -17.57
C TRP A 9 -11.97 9.38 -17.00
N ASP A 10 -13.08 9.26 -17.71
CA ASP A 10 -14.38 9.68 -17.19
C ASP A 10 -14.78 8.87 -15.96
N CYS A 11 -14.53 7.55 -16.01
CA CYS A 11 -14.82 6.62 -14.94
C CYS A 11 -13.57 5.82 -14.58
N VAL A 12 -13.29 5.68 -13.28
CA VAL A 12 -12.22 4.81 -12.76
C VAL A 12 -12.83 3.78 -11.81
N PHE A 13 -12.50 2.51 -12.06
CA PHE A 13 -12.89 1.38 -11.22
C PHE A 13 -11.64 0.82 -10.54
N ILE A 14 -11.65 0.77 -9.21
CA ILE A 14 -10.60 0.17 -8.39
C ILE A 14 -11.21 -1.02 -7.64
N PRO A 15 -11.34 -2.19 -8.29
CA PRO A 15 -11.87 -3.38 -7.66
C PRO A 15 -10.81 -4.01 -6.73
N PHE A 16 -11.28 -4.82 -5.76
CA PHE A 16 -10.42 -5.62 -4.88
C PHE A 16 -9.40 -4.80 -4.08
N LEU A 17 -9.80 -3.63 -3.59
CA LEU A 17 -8.96 -2.77 -2.75
C LEU A 17 -8.87 -3.33 -1.32
N HIS A 18 -7.98 -4.30 -1.14
CA HIS A 18 -7.74 -5.00 0.12
C HIS A 18 -6.51 -4.48 0.87
N GLU A 19 -6.48 -4.68 2.19
CA GLU A 19 -5.39 -4.25 3.07
C GLU A 19 -4.02 -4.82 2.66
N ASN A 20 -4.00 -6.08 2.23
CA ASN A 20 -2.77 -6.75 1.78
C ASN A 20 -2.24 -6.22 0.43
N VAL A 21 -3.05 -5.45 -0.30
CA VAL A 21 -2.65 -4.77 -1.55
C VAL A 21 -2.23 -3.34 -1.24
N ILE A 22 -3.10 -2.57 -0.55
CA ILE A 22 -2.80 -1.22 -0.07
C ILE A 22 -3.23 -1.13 1.41
N PRO A 23 -2.33 -0.75 2.33
CA PRO A 23 -0.93 -0.39 2.09
C PRO A 23 0.00 -1.58 1.82
N GLY A 24 -0.47 -2.82 2.01
CA GLY A 24 0.39 -4.00 1.97
C GLY A 24 1.38 -4.02 3.13
N ASN A 25 2.24 -5.04 3.17
CA ASN A 25 3.25 -5.20 4.21
C ASN A 25 4.64 -5.38 3.61
N LEU A 26 5.63 -4.70 4.19
CA LEU A 26 7.03 -4.96 3.93
C LEU A 26 7.39 -6.30 4.56
N ARG A 27 7.47 -7.34 3.72
CA ARG A 27 7.67 -8.72 4.17
C ARG A 27 9.14 -9.11 4.08
N VAL A 28 9.65 -9.69 5.16
CA VAL A 28 10.93 -10.40 5.15
C VAL A 28 10.68 -11.83 4.68
N LEU A 29 11.47 -12.30 3.71
CA LEU A 29 11.34 -13.68 3.21
C LEU A 29 11.90 -14.66 4.25
N PRO A 30 11.29 -15.85 4.45
CA PRO A 30 11.75 -16.86 5.41
C PRO A 30 13.27 -17.10 5.36
N GLN A 31 13.80 -17.27 4.15
CA GLN A 31 15.23 -17.48 3.89
C GLN A 31 16.17 -16.33 4.29
N ALA A 32 15.64 -15.13 4.55
CA ALA A 32 16.42 -13.96 4.95
C ALA A 32 16.38 -13.69 6.47
N HIS A 33 15.61 -14.44 7.26
CA HIS A 33 15.45 -14.18 8.70
C HIS A 33 16.74 -14.41 9.49
N PHE A 34 17.71 -15.16 8.95
CA PHE A 34 19.04 -15.30 9.58
C PHE A 34 19.81 -13.97 9.68
N LEU A 35 19.42 -12.97 8.88
CA LEU A 35 19.95 -11.61 8.93
C LEU A 35 19.19 -10.71 9.92
N GLY A 36 18.06 -11.19 10.45
CA GLY A 36 17.15 -10.47 11.34
C GLY A 36 15.76 -10.25 10.74
N ASP A 37 14.87 -9.65 11.52
CA ASP A 37 13.47 -9.35 11.15
C ASP A 37 13.32 -8.03 10.36
N PHE A 38 14.29 -7.77 9.49
CA PHE A 38 14.34 -6.59 8.63
C PHE A 38 15.03 -6.94 7.30
N THR A 39 14.86 -6.07 6.30
CA THR A 39 15.63 -6.19 5.05
C THR A 39 16.83 -5.26 5.10
N ILE A 40 18.03 -5.80 4.86
CA ILE A 40 19.28 -5.00 4.81
C ILE A 40 19.15 -3.82 3.84
N SER A 41 18.54 -4.03 2.68
CA SER A 41 18.38 -3.00 1.65
C SER A 41 17.59 -1.79 2.13
N GLU A 42 16.51 -1.98 2.89
CA GLU A 42 15.70 -0.87 3.41
C GLU A 42 16.40 -0.14 4.57
N VAL A 43 17.07 -0.89 5.47
CA VAL A 43 17.86 -0.30 6.55
C VAL A 43 19.01 0.55 5.99
N ALA A 44 19.79 -0.01 5.05
CA ALA A 44 20.87 0.70 4.40
C ALA A 44 20.36 1.93 3.65
N ARG A 45 19.24 1.83 2.93
CA ARG A 45 18.62 2.98 2.23
C ARG A 45 18.23 4.09 3.20
N ALA A 46 17.64 3.76 4.34
CA ALA A 46 17.26 4.74 5.36
C ALA A 46 18.48 5.43 5.97
N GLN A 47 19.54 4.67 6.30
CA GLN A 47 20.79 5.23 6.83
C GLN A 47 21.53 6.09 5.80
N ILE A 48 21.62 5.66 4.54
CA ILE A 48 22.20 6.47 3.45
C ILE A 48 21.41 7.77 3.28
N ARG A 49 20.08 7.71 3.31
CA ARG A 49 19.23 8.91 3.24
C ARG A 49 19.51 9.86 4.40
N ALA A 50 19.59 9.36 5.63
CA ALA A 50 19.90 10.17 6.81
C ALA A 50 21.28 10.86 6.65
N ALA A 51 22.29 10.12 6.21
CA ALA A 51 23.62 10.65 5.95
C ALA A 51 23.61 11.77 4.87
N LEU A 52 22.89 11.56 3.76
CA LEU A 52 22.74 12.55 2.69
C LEU A 52 22.02 13.84 3.15
N HIS A 53 21.18 13.74 4.17
CA HIS A 53 20.50 14.88 4.78
C HIS A 53 21.22 15.42 6.03
N GLU A 54 22.47 15.00 6.27
CA GLU A 54 23.28 15.43 7.41
C GLU A 54 22.63 15.14 8.78
N GLN A 55 21.77 14.12 8.84
CA GLN A 55 21.06 13.70 10.05
C GLN A 55 21.90 12.68 10.80
N PHE A 56 22.64 13.16 11.81
CA PHE A 56 23.45 12.34 12.71
C PHE A 56 22.95 12.43 14.16
N PRO A 57 23.07 11.34 14.96
CA PRO A 57 23.59 10.03 14.59
C PRO A 57 22.67 9.29 13.60
N LEU A 58 23.24 8.38 12.81
CA LEU A 58 22.46 7.56 11.88
C LEU A 58 21.44 6.71 12.67
N PRO A 59 20.24 6.48 12.11
CA PRO A 59 19.25 5.64 12.77
C PRO A 59 19.80 4.23 12.96
N ASP A 60 19.51 3.64 14.12
CA ASP A 60 19.77 2.22 14.34
C ASP A 60 18.89 1.34 13.43
N VAL A 61 19.20 0.04 13.40
CA VAL A 61 18.54 -0.92 12.51
C VAL A 61 17.02 -0.93 12.70
N THR A 62 16.55 -0.92 13.95
CA THR A 62 15.12 -0.96 14.30
C THR A 62 14.41 0.30 13.82
N THR A 63 14.99 1.47 14.10
CA THR A 63 14.44 2.78 13.72
C THR A 63 14.42 2.93 12.20
N ALA A 64 15.52 2.57 11.52
CA ALA A 64 15.63 2.61 10.07
C ALA A 64 14.59 1.71 9.39
N TRP A 65 14.35 0.51 9.94
CA TRP A 65 13.34 -0.41 9.44
C TRP A 65 11.92 0.11 9.59
N GLU A 66 11.61 0.69 10.77
CA GLU A 66 10.30 1.26 11.03
C GLU A 66 10.01 2.47 10.13
N GLN A 67 11.00 3.35 9.94
CA GLN A 67 10.92 4.45 8.98
C GLN A 67 10.65 3.94 7.55
N ALA A 68 11.32 2.87 7.12
CA ALA A 68 11.10 2.30 5.80
C ALA A 68 9.68 1.76 5.62
N LYS A 69 9.11 1.08 6.63
CA LYS A 69 7.70 0.63 6.61
C LYS A 69 6.74 1.81 6.45
N GLN A 70 6.94 2.87 7.24
CA GLN A 70 6.09 4.06 7.19
C GLN A 70 6.16 4.75 5.83
N LEU A 71 7.38 4.91 5.28
CA LEU A 71 7.59 5.50 3.96
C LEU A 71 6.95 4.67 2.84
N LYS A 72 7.04 3.34 2.92
CA LYS A 72 6.40 2.45 1.96
C LYS A 72 4.89 2.58 2.00
N THR A 73 4.30 2.57 3.20
CA THR A 73 2.86 2.78 3.42
C THR A 73 2.40 4.14 2.87
N ALA A 74 3.15 5.21 3.15
CA ALA A 74 2.86 6.54 2.64
C ALA A 74 2.88 6.61 1.10
N GLU A 75 3.85 5.94 0.48
CA GLU A 75 3.94 5.87 -0.99
C GLU A 75 2.76 5.10 -1.61
N GLU A 76 2.34 3.98 -1.02
CA GLU A 76 1.16 3.23 -1.50
C GLU A 76 -0.12 4.07 -1.40
N PHE A 77 -0.30 4.84 -0.33
CA PHE A 77 -1.43 5.78 -0.24
C PHE A 77 -1.33 6.93 -1.24
N ARG A 78 -0.13 7.44 -1.51
CA ARG A 78 0.09 8.45 -2.55
C ARG A 78 -0.30 7.92 -3.93
N LEU A 79 0.03 6.67 -4.23
CA LEU A 79 -0.34 6.01 -5.49
C LEU A 79 -1.85 5.77 -5.58
N LEU A 80 -2.49 5.36 -4.49
CA LEU A 80 -3.94 5.24 -4.40
C LEU A 80 -4.61 6.58 -4.68
N TYR A 81 -4.14 7.66 -4.03
CA TYR A 81 -4.64 9.01 -4.26
C TYR A 81 -4.55 9.38 -5.76
N VAL A 82 -3.38 9.18 -6.38
CA VAL A 82 -3.20 9.45 -7.82
C VAL A 82 -4.18 8.64 -8.66
N ALA A 83 -4.45 7.38 -8.33
CA ALA A 83 -5.40 6.55 -9.05
C ALA A 83 -6.84 7.04 -8.89
N MET A 84 -7.23 7.43 -7.68
CA MET A 84 -8.56 7.98 -7.38
C MET A 84 -8.81 9.27 -8.17
N THR A 85 -7.83 10.18 -8.20
CA THR A 85 -7.95 11.48 -8.87
C THR A 85 -7.89 11.40 -10.41
N ARG A 86 -7.73 10.20 -11.00
CA ARG A 86 -7.86 10.04 -12.47
C ARG A 86 -9.31 10.04 -12.95
N ALA A 87 -10.28 9.88 -12.05
CA ALA A 87 -11.69 9.91 -12.38
C ALA A 87 -12.19 11.34 -12.57
N LYS A 88 -12.73 11.66 -13.76
CA LYS A 88 -13.35 12.97 -14.02
C LYS A 88 -14.81 13.03 -13.57
N ARG A 89 -15.53 11.91 -13.61
CA ARG A 89 -16.98 11.86 -13.36
C ARG A 89 -17.36 10.83 -12.30
N LEU A 90 -16.83 9.61 -12.40
CA LEU A 90 -17.19 8.53 -11.49
C LEU A 90 -15.94 7.80 -10.99
N LEU A 91 -15.82 7.71 -9.67
CA LEU A 91 -14.88 6.84 -9.00
C LEU A 91 -15.66 5.73 -8.31
N TRP A 92 -15.39 4.48 -8.68
CA TRP A 92 -15.96 3.31 -8.04
C TRP A 92 -14.83 2.47 -7.43
N ILE A 93 -14.97 2.15 -6.15
CA ILE A 93 -13.98 1.39 -5.39
C ILE A 93 -14.71 0.31 -4.61
N SER A 94 -14.17 -0.91 -4.63
CA SER A 94 -14.76 -2.03 -3.88
C SER A 94 -13.70 -2.92 -3.25
N ALA A 95 -14.13 -3.65 -2.22
CA ALA A 95 -13.37 -4.74 -1.63
C ALA A 95 -14.35 -5.90 -1.43
N ALA A 96 -14.05 -7.07 -1.99
CA ALA A 96 -14.86 -8.27 -1.83
C ALA A 96 -14.56 -8.95 -0.49
N LYS A 97 -15.57 -9.47 0.21
CA LYS A 97 -15.32 -10.21 1.47
C LYS A 97 -14.38 -11.40 1.27
N LYS A 98 -14.52 -12.07 0.12
CA LYS A 98 -13.64 -13.16 -0.31
C LYS A 98 -12.94 -12.77 -1.61
N ALA A 99 -11.63 -12.98 -1.68
CA ALA A 99 -10.84 -12.70 -2.87
C ALA A 99 -9.70 -13.72 -3.03
N PRO A 100 -9.23 -13.97 -4.25
CA PRO A 100 -8.22 -14.99 -4.49
C PRO A 100 -6.87 -14.66 -3.82
N PHE A 101 -6.15 -15.69 -3.40
CA PHE A 101 -4.79 -15.51 -2.89
C PHE A 101 -3.82 -15.02 -3.97
N THR A 102 -3.89 -15.65 -5.15
CA THR A 102 -3.20 -15.19 -6.37
C THR A 102 -4.18 -15.16 -7.54
N TRP A 103 -4.00 -14.21 -8.44
CA TRP A 103 -4.80 -14.12 -9.67
C TRP A 103 -4.51 -15.24 -10.68
N SER A 104 -3.45 -16.02 -10.46
CA SER A 104 -3.16 -17.23 -11.24
C SER A 104 -4.03 -18.43 -10.89
N LYS A 105 -4.67 -18.43 -9.71
CA LYS A 105 -5.59 -19.47 -9.22
C LYS A 105 -6.81 -18.82 -8.58
N PRO A 106 -7.69 -18.18 -9.38
CA PRO A 106 -8.79 -17.35 -8.90
C PRO A 106 -9.83 -18.11 -8.06
N GLU A 107 -9.89 -19.44 -8.20
CA GLU A 107 -10.78 -20.33 -7.45
C GLU A 107 -10.44 -20.44 -5.96
N ASN A 108 -9.20 -20.17 -5.56
CA ASN A 108 -8.76 -20.28 -4.17
C ASN A 108 -9.06 -19.00 -3.39
N LEU A 109 -10.29 -18.90 -2.89
CA LEU A 109 -10.83 -17.73 -2.21
C LEU A 109 -10.60 -17.77 -0.70
N ASP A 110 -10.01 -16.71 -0.17
CA ASP A 110 -9.84 -16.49 1.27
C ASP A 110 -10.59 -15.24 1.71
N ASP A 111 -10.96 -15.18 3.00
CA ASP A 111 -11.50 -13.96 3.60
C ASP A 111 -10.43 -12.85 3.58
N ARG A 112 -10.81 -11.66 3.11
CA ARG A 112 -9.91 -10.50 2.99
C ARG A 112 -10.50 -9.28 3.68
N ALA A 113 -9.64 -8.64 4.49
CA ALA A 113 -9.96 -7.33 5.03
C ALA A 113 -9.99 -6.27 3.92
N PRO A 114 -10.95 -5.34 3.93
CA PRO A 114 -10.93 -4.18 3.06
C PRO A 114 -9.75 -3.27 3.44
N CYS A 115 -9.25 -2.51 2.47
CA CYS A 115 -8.24 -1.47 2.73
C CYS A 115 -8.70 -0.50 3.82
N PRO A 116 -7.83 -0.09 4.76
CA PRO A 116 -8.19 0.79 5.87
C PRO A 116 -8.74 2.15 5.43
N VAL A 117 -8.44 2.59 4.20
CA VAL A 117 -8.99 3.82 3.60
C VAL A 117 -10.52 3.79 3.54
N PHE A 118 -11.15 2.62 3.43
CA PHE A 118 -12.61 2.53 3.42
C PHE A 118 -13.25 3.11 4.68
N SER A 119 -12.61 2.96 5.84
CA SER A 119 -13.13 3.54 7.10
C SER A 119 -13.17 5.07 7.03
N ALA A 120 -12.14 5.70 6.47
CA ALA A 120 -12.10 7.14 6.26
C ALA A 120 -13.11 7.60 5.19
N LEU A 121 -13.20 6.88 4.06
CA LEU A 121 -14.13 7.20 2.98
C LEU A 121 -15.59 7.05 3.40
N LYS A 122 -15.96 5.99 4.12
CA LYS A 122 -17.33 5.78 4.62
C LYS A 122 -17.74 6.89 5.59
N ARG A 123 -16.81 7.37 6.41
CA ARG A 123 -17.06 8.50 7.32
C ARG A 123 -17.28 9.81 6.56
N GLN A 124 -16.50 10.07 5.52
CA GLN A 124 -16.58 11.31 4.74
C GLN A 124 -17.73 11.32 3.72
N PHE A 125 -18.05 10.17 3.13
CA PHE A 125 -18.98 10.02 2.01
C PHE A 125 -20.04 8.95 2.31
N SER A 126 -20.73 9.08 3.44
CA SER A 126 -21.70 8.08 3.91
C SER A 126 -22.82 7.78 2.90
N GLN A 127 -23.26 8.78 2.14
CA GLN A 127 -24.30 8.63 1.11
C GLN A 127 -23.84 7.86 -0.14
N ALA A 128 -22.53 7.75 -0.37
CA ALA A 128 -21.96 7.06 -1.52
C ALA A 128 -21.70 5.57 -1.25
N VAL A 129 -21.98 5.09 -0.03
CA VAL A 129 -21.78 3.70 0.36
C VAL A 129 -22.94 2.85 -0.15
N VAL A 130 -22.62 1.87 -0.98
CA VAL A 130 -23.55 0.81 -1.41
C VAL A 130 -23.13 -0.48 -0.71
N LEU A 131 -24.06 -1.09 0.04
CA LEU A 131 -23.84 -2.33 0.81
C LEU A 131 -24.21 -3.56 0.00
#